data_AF-A0A4C1ZLX4-F1
#
_entry.id   AF-A0A4C1ZLX4-F1
#
_cell.length_a   1.000
_cell.length_b   1.000
_cell.length_c   1.000
_cell.angle_alpha   90.00
_cell.angle_beta   90.00
_cell.angle_gamma   90.00
#
_symmetry.space_group_name_H-M   'P 1'
#
loop_
_entity.id
_entity.type
_entity.pdbx_description
1 polymer ?
#
loop_
_entity_poly.entity_id
_entity_poly.type
_entity_poly.pdbx_seq_one_letter_code
_entity_poly.pdbx_strand_id
1 'polypeptide(L)'
;MGVHGRVAADGAIRGRATITAKAAVGLLRGIAATIAVYHTIRLSLCQLSVAMHEAIAVQLTALSNLVKTEIISFRKYSLEDPTTWLDRIAALFRDTEARADNGCQHPCLPALLDAWPVLKQVMHKYQSDSRVMERLSRAIRFALRCIGRHAAPILEELAHEMAAVYAAHSHSCLLYLASILVDELYQEPACTQYLIGLLQSLMPGAFDLLQKPNGLRDNPDTVDDLFRLCIRSV
;
A
#
# COMPACT_ATOMS: atom_id res chain seq x y z
N MET A 1 16.52 -61.90 -40.01
CA MET A 1 15.12 -61.63 -39.63
C MET A 1 15.15 -61.07 -38.21
N GLY A 2 14.71 -59.87 -37.86
CA GLY A 2 14.08 -58.76 -38.55
C GLY A 2 14.15 -57.55 -37.59
N VAL A 3 14.22 -56.37 -38.18
CA VAL A 3 14.34 -55.05 -37.54
C VAL A 3 12.97 -54.53 -37.13
N HIS A 4 12.84 -53.92 -35.94
CA HIS A 4 11.96 -52.80 -35.56
C HIS A 4 12.13 -52.60 -34.03
N GLY A 5 12.52 -51.45 -33.47
CA GLY A 5 12.19 -50.08 -33.83
C GLY A 5 11.09 -49.57 -32.89
N ARG A 6 11.48 -48.97 -31.74
CA ARG A 6 10.70 -47.91 -31.10
C ARG A 6 11.49 -47.13 -30.04
N VAL A 7 11.63 -45.85 -30.33
CA VAL A 7 12.10 -44.73 -29.50
C VAL A 7 10.98 -44.32 -28.53
N ALA A 8 11.31 -44.06 -27.26
CA ALA A 8 10.61 -43.21 -26.28
C ALA A 8 11.16 -43.54 -24.87
N ALA A 9 11.41 -42.65 -23.93
CA ALA A 9 11.35 -41.20 -23.87
C ALA A 9 12.32 -40.76 -22.77
N ASP A 10 13.18 -39.82 -23.10
CA ASP A 10 14.02 -39.08 -22.16
C ASP A 10 13.12 -38.06 -21.45
N GLY A 11 13.00 -38.13 -20.12
CA GLY A 11 11.91 -37.44 -19.43
C GLY A 11 11.97 -37.44 -17.90
N ALA A 12 13.11 -37.10 -17.32
CA ALA A 12 13.25 -36.77 -15.90
C ALA A 12 14.50 -35.86 -15.80
N ILE A 13 14.57 -34.68 -15.17
CA ILE A 13 13.89 -34.10 -14.01
C ILE A 13 14.04 -32.57 -14.19
N ARG A 14 12.96 -31.81 -14.48
CA ARG A 14 12.97 -30.35 -14.27
C ARG A 14 12.38 -30.06 -12.90
N GLY A 15 13.22 -30.11 -11.87
CA GLY A 15 12.88 -29.59 -10.55
C GLY A 15 12.71 -28.08 -10.64
N ARG A 16 11.46 -27.60 -10.74
CA ARG A 16 11.15 -26.19 -10.47
C ARG A 16 11.33 -25.98 -8.96
N ALA A 17 12.47 -25.43 -8.56
CA ALA A 17 12.67 -24.95 -7.21
C ALA A 17 11.60 -23.89 -6.90
N THR A 18 10.68 -24.22 -6.00
CA THR A 18 9.62 -23.31 -5.55
C THR A 18 10.24 -22.40 -4.49
N ILE A 19 10.60 -21.17 -4.89
CA ILE A 19 11.17 -20.18 -3.97
C ILE A 19 10.09 -19.79 -2.97
N THR A 20 10.34 -20.01 -1.68
CA THR A 20 9.42 -19.59 -0.61
C THR A 20 9.41 -18.06 -0.51
N ALA A 21 8.30 -17.45 -0.09
CA ALA A 21 8.19 -15.99 -0.02
C ALA A 21 9.30 -15.34 0.83
N LYS A 22 9.73 -15.99 1.92
CA LYS A 22 10.87 -15.53 2.74
C LYS A 22 12.20 -15.63 2.00
N ALA A 23 12.43 -16.69 1.22
CA ALA A 23 13.63 -16.84 0.41
C ALA A 23 13.68 -15.81 -0.73
N ALA A 24 12.53 -15.48 -1.34
CA ALA A 24 12.43 -14.42 -2.34
C ALA A 24 12.76 -13.05 -1.75
N VAL A 25 12.20 -12.71 -0.58
CA VAL A 25 12.53 -11.46 0.14
C VAL A 25 14.01 -11.43 0.55
N GLY A 26 14.56 -12.55 1.02
CA GLY A 26 15.98 -12.68 1.33
C GLY A 26 16.88 -12.46 0.11
N LEU A 27 16.50 -13.00 -1.05
CA LEU A 27 17.22 -12.83 -2.32
C LEU A 27 17.17 -11.37 -2.79
N LEU A 28 15.99 -10.74 -2.72
CA LEU A 28 15.80 -9.33 -3.07
C LEU A 28 16.63 -8.42 -2.16
N ARG A 29 16.71 -8.73 -0.86
CA ARG A 29 17.57 -8.00 0.09
C ARG A 29 19.06 -8.23 -0.18
N GLY A 30 19.46 -9.45 -0.55
CA GLY A 30 20.85 -9.76 -0.92
C GLY A 30 21.29 -9.04 -2.18
N ILE A 31 20.43 -8.95 -3.19
CA ILE A 31 20.64 -8.17 -4.41
C ILE A 31 20.69 -6.66 -4.08
N ALA A 32 19.79 -6.16 -3.23
CA ALA A 32 19.82 -4.77 -2.78
C ALA A 32 21.10 -4.42 -2.02
N ALA A 33 21.63 -5.34 -1.20
CA ALA A 33 22.86 -5.16 -0.44
C ALA A 33 24.13 -5.16 -1.33
N THR A 34 24.20 -6.02 -2.35
CA THR A 34 25.34 -6.01 -3.31
C THR A 34 25.30 -4.79 -4.22
N ILE A 35 24.11 -4.33 -4.58
CA ILE A 35 23.89 -3.05 -5.27
C ILE A 35 24.30 -1.85 -4.39
N ALA A 36 24.05 -1.93 -3.08
CA ALA A 36 24.48 -0.91 -2.11
C ALA A 36 25.99 -0.89 -1.86
N VAL A 37 26.75 -1.95 -2.21
CA VAL A 37 28.22 -1.95 -2.15
C VAL A 37 28.85 -1.33 -3.41
N TYR A 38 28.10 -1.22 -4.51
CA TYR A 38 28.50 -0.50 -5.74
C TYR A 38 28.29 1.03 -5.66
N HIS A 39 28.11 1.55 -4.44
CA HIS A 39 27.78 2.93 -4.05
C HIS A 39 28.76 4.03 -4.53
N THR A 40 29.85 3.70 -5.23
CA THR A 40 30.69 4.70 -5.91
C THR A 40 30.09 5.18 -7.24
N ILE A 41 29.07 4.51 -7.77
CA ILE A 41 28.38 4.94 -8.99
C ILE A 41 26.89 4.98 -8.65
N ARG A 42 26.32 6.20 -8.67
CA ARG A 42 24.90 6.48 -8.49
C ARG A 42 24.05 5.31 -9.02
N LEU A 43 23.32 4.63 -8.13
CA LEU A 43 22.03 4.09 -8.54
C LEU A 43 21.29 5.29 -9.11
N SER A 44 21.14 5.37 -10.44
CA SER A 44 20.43 6.52 -10.98
C SER A 44 19.02 6.44 -10.41
N LEU A 45 18.53 7.52 -9.79
CA LEU A 45 17.15 7.55 -9.25
C LEU A 45 16.13 7.06 -10.30
N CYS A 46 16.47 7.20 -11.58
CA CYS A 46 15.81 6.58 -12.72
C CYS A 46 15.70 5.05 -12.63
N GLN A 47 16.78 4.30 -12.40
CA GLN A 47 16.73 2.83 -12.25
C GLN A 47 15.85 2.40 -11.08
N LEU A 48 15.91 3.12 -9.95
CA LEU A 48 15.02 2.84 -8.82
C LEU A 48 13.55 3.11 -9.19
N SER A 49 13.29 4.22 -9.88
CA SER A 49 11.96 4.56 -10.37
C SER A 49 11.41 3.48 -11.30
N VAL A 50 12.22 2.99 -12.24
CA VAL A 50 11.83 1.90 -13.16
C VAL A 50 11.55 0.61 -12.40
N ALA A 51 12.45 0.20 -11.52
CA ALA A 51 12.30 -1.04 -10.74
C ALA A 51 11.06 -1.00 -9.83
N MET A 52 10.80 0.14 -9.16
CA MET A 52 9.62 0.31 -8.33
C MET A 52 8.34 0.28 -9.15
N HIS A 53 8.32 0.97 -10.30
CA HIS A 53 7.18 0.98 -11.21
C HIS A 53 6.87 -0.45 -11.69
N GLU A 54 7.87 -1.20 -12.17
CA GLU A 54 7.67 -2.59 -12.63
C GLU A 54 7.23 -3.54 -11.51
N ALA A 55 7.84 -3.45 -10.33
CA ALA A 55 7.51 -4.30 -9.19
C ALA A 55 6.06 -4.09 -8.72
N ILE A 56 5.61 -2.83 -8.69
CA ILE A 56 4.24 -2.46 -8.36
C ILE A 56 3.27 -2.90 -9.46
N ALA A 57 3.60 -2.68 -10.75
CA ALA A 57 2.74 -3.04 -11.87
C ALA A 57 2.30 -4.52 -11.87
N VAL A 58 3.20 -5.43 -11.47
CA VAL A 58 2.87 -6.86 -11.31
C VAL A 58 1.79 -7.07 -10.24
N GLN A 59 1.86 -6.34 -9.12
CA GLN A 59 0.84 -6.45 -8.06
C GLN A 59 -0.47 -5.78 -8.47
N LEU A 60 -0.40 -4.63 -9.13
CA LEU A 60 -1.57 -3.89 -9.60
C LEU A 60 -2.36 -4.66 -10.64
N THR A 61 -1.69 -5.40 -11.53
CA THR A 61 -2.36 -6.25 -12.52
C THR A 61 -3.20 -7.32 -11.84
N ALA A 62 -2.63 -8.02 -10.85
CA ALA A 62 -3.36 -9.03 -10.09
C ALA A 62 -4.53 -8.42 -9.32
N LEU A 63 -4.29 -7.30 -8.62
CA LEU A 63 -5.30 -6.62 -7.81
C LEU A 63 -6.44 -6.06 -8.68
N SER A 64 -6.12 -5.46 -9.83
CA SER A 64 -7.12 -4.96 -10.78
C SER A 64 -8.02 -6.07 -11.31
N ASN A 65 -7.46 -7.25 -11.58
CA ASN A 65 -8.25 -8.41 -11.99
C ASN A 65 -9.19 -8.86 -10.87
N LEU A 66 -8.74 -8.84 -9.61
CA LEU A 66 -9.59 -9.17 -8.46
C LEU A 66 -10.69 -8.14 -8.21
N VAL A 67 -10.44 -6.85 -8.41
CA VAL A 67 -11.49 -5.83 -8.26
C VAL A 67 -12.58 -6.03 -9.32
N LYS A 68 -12.23 -6.42 -10.55
CA LYS A 68 -13.19 -6.64 -11.64
C LYS A 68 -14.09 -7.87 -11.45
N THR A 69 -13.73 -8.83 -10.60
CA THR A 69 -14.61 -9.99 -10.34
C THR A 69 -15.81 -9.60 -9.47
N GLU A 70 -16.94 -10.28 -9.58
CA GLU A 70 -18.08 -10.05 -8.67
C GLU A 70 -17.89 -10.74 -7.31
N ILE A 71 -16.81 -11.51 -7.14
CA ILE A 71 -16.56 -12.28 -5.93
C ILE A 71 -16.05 -11.35 -4.82
N ILE A 72 -16.84 -11.24 -3.75
CA ILE A 72 -16.50 -10.47 -2.54
C ILE A 72 -15.94 -11.40 -1.44
N SER A 73 -16.32 -12.69 -1.44
CA SER A 73 -15.83 -13.68 -0.48
C SER A 73 -14.66 -14.47 -1.03
N PHE A 74 -13.53 -14.47 -0.33
CA PHE A 74 -12.31 -15.15 -0.76
C PHE A 74 -11.69 -15.96 0.39
N ARG A 75 -10.96 -17.01 0.03
CA ARG A 75 -10.20 -17.81 1.01
C ARG A 75 -9.06 -16.93 1.56
N LYS A 76 -9.02 -16.76 2.88
CA LYS A 76 -7.95 -15.98 3.55
C LYS A 76 -6.57 -16.48 3.12
N TYR A 77 -5.68 -15.53 2.82
CA TYR A 77 -4.29 -15.79 2.41
C TYR A 77 -4.13 -16.53 1.07
N SER A 78 -5.15 -16.52 0.20
CA SER A 78 -5.02 -17.03 -1.17
C SER A 78 -4.56 -15.94 -2.14
N LEU A 79 -4.34 -16.31 -3.40
CA LEU A 79 -4.10 -15.35 -4.49
C LEU A 79 -5.36 -14.57 -4.87
N GLU A 80 -6.54 -15.01 -4.39
CA GLU A 80 -7.83 -14.33 -4.56
C GLU A 80 -8.06 -13.32 -3.43
N ASP A 81 -7.22 -13.31 -2.40
CA ASP A 81 -7.29 -12.40 -1.27
C ASP A 81 -6.55 -11.09 -1.61
N PRO A 82 -7.25 -9.93 -1.73
CA PRO A 82 -6.62 -8.64 -2.00
C PRO A 82 -5.58 -8.27 -0.95
N THR A 83 -5.71 -8.73 0.30
CA THR A 83 -4.75 -8.42 1.37
C THR A 83 -3.34 -8.94 1.08
N THR A 84 -3.21 -10.07 0.37
CA THR A 84 -1.91 -10.60 -0.06
C THR A 84 -1.17 -9.62 -0.95
N TRP A 85 -1.88 -8.99 -1.89
CA TRP A 85 -1.31 -8.05 -2.85
C TRP A 85 -1.05 -6.68 -2.20
N LEU A 86 -1.95 -6.23 -1.33
CA LEU A 86 -1.78 -5.01 -0.53
C LEU A 86 -0.55 -5.11 0.39
N ASP A 87 -0.35 -6.25 1.07
CA ASP A 87 0.82 -6.46 1.92
C ASP A 87 2.14 -6.47 1.11
N ARG A 88 2.12 -6.94 -0.14
CA ARG A 88 3.29 -6.87 -1.05
C ARG A 88 3.58 -5.43 -1.48
N ILE A 89 2.56 -4.67 -1.86
CA ILE A 89 2.72 -3.23 -2.18
C ILE A 89 3.26 -2.48 -0.95
N ALA A 90 2.69 -2.74 0.22
CA ALA A 90 3.16 -2.18 1.49
C ALA A 90 4.64 -2.51 1.78
N ALA A 91 5.07 -3.75 1.50
CA ALA A 91 6.44 -4.17 1.70
C ALA A 91 7.42 -3.48 0.73
N LEU A 92 7.02 -3.29 -0.54
CA LEU A 92 7.83 -2.57 -1.52
C LEU A 92 8.13 -1.14 -1.03
N PHE A 93 7.10 -0.36 -0.69
CA PHE A 93 7.32 1.00 -0.19
C PHE A 93 8.03 1.05 1.17
N ARG A 94 7.81 0.08 2.06
CA ARG A 94 8.49 0.05 3.36
C ARG A 94 9.99 -0.17 3.22
N ASP A 95 10.37 -1.15 2.40
CA ASP A 95 11.75 -1.63 2.32
C ASP A 95 12.57 -0.83 1.29
N THR A 96 11.96 0.11 0.55
CA THR A 96 12.64 1.03 -0.35
C THR A 96 13.00 2.34 0.35
N GLU A 97 14.29 2.59 0.47
CA GLU A 97 14.85 3.86 0.93
C GLU A 97 15.29 4.69 -0.28
N ALA A 98 14.66 5.85 -0.46
CA ALA A 98 15.03 6.82 -1.48
C ALA A 98 15.03 8.22 -0.88
N ARG A 99 15.92 9.07 -1.39
CA ARG A 99 15.95 10.50 -1.06
C ARG A 99 15.88 11.26 -2.38
N ALA A 100 14.91 12.15 -2.49
CA ALA A 100 14.91 13.15 -3.55
C ALA A 100 15.71 14.37 -3.07
N ASP A 101 16.71 14.77 -3.85
CA ASP A 101 17.37 16.07 -3.64
C ASP A 101 16.39 17.21 -3.96
N ASN A 102 16.64 18.38 -3.39
CA ASN A 102 15.81 19.57 -3.61
C ASN A 102 15.68 19.88 -5.12
N GLY A 103 14.44 19.85 -5.62
CA GLY A 103 14.10 20.16 -7.02
C GLY A 103 13.91 18.94 -7.94
N CYS A 104 14.23 17.72 -7.49
CA CYS A 104 13.96 16.50 -8.25
C CYS A 104 12.70 15.78 -7.75
N GLN A 105 11.99 15.12 -8.67
CA GLN A 105 10.85 14.27 -8.33
C GLN A 105 11.35 13.03 -7.57
N HIS A 106 10.60 12.61 -6.54
CA HIS A 106 10.91 11.39 -5.81
C HIS A 106 10.77 10.16 -6.72
N PRO A 107 11.73 9.22 -6.74
CA PRO A 107 11.72 8.09 -7.69
C PRO A 107 10.56 7.12 -7.47
N CYS A 108 10.00 7.05 -6.26
CA CYS A 108 8.85 6.18 -5.99
C CYS A 108 7.49 6.86 -6.26
N LEU A 109 7.47 8.16 -6.57
CA LEU A 109 6.22 8.89 -6.79
C LEU A 109 5.43 8.35 -8.01
N PRO A 110 6.04 8.10 -9.19
CA PRO A 110 5.30 7.54 -10.33
C PRO A 110 4.57 6.25 -9.95
N ALA A 111 5.25 5.36 -9.23
CA ALA A 111 4.70 4.07 -8.84
C ALA A 111 3.51 4.21 -7.86
N LEU A 112 3.46 5.26 -7.03
CA LEU A 112 2.28 5.59 -6.22
C LEU A 112 1.14 6.15 -7.08
N LEU A 113 1.44 7.04 -8.03
CA LEU A 113 0.42 7.61 -8.93
C LEU A 113 -0.25 6.52 -9.77
N ASP A 114 0.50 5.53 -10.25
CA ASP A 114 -0.05 4.39 -10.99
C ASP A 114 -0.84 3.44 -10.10
N ALA A 115 -0.42 3.28 -8.84
CA ALA A 115 -1.13 2.45 -7.87
C ALA A 115 -2.47 3.04 -7.43
N TRP A 116 -2.55 4.37 -7.31
CA TRP A 116 -3.68 5.05 -6.70
C TRP A 116 -5.05 4.70 -7.31
N PRO A 117 -5.26 4.72 -8.65
CA PRO A 117 -6.55 4.35 -9.24
C PRO A 117 -7.02 2.93 -8.89
N VAL A 118 -6.09 1.98 -8.71
CA VAL A 118 -6.41 0.61 -8.32
C VAL A 118 -6.68 0.52 -6.82
N LEU A 119 -5.89 1.21 -5.99
CA LEU A 119 -6.11 1.28 -4.54
C LEU A 119 -7.46 1.92 -4.20
N LYS A 120 -7.86 2.96 -4.93
CA LYS A 120 -9.19 3.58 -4.85
C LYS A 120 -10.30 2.58 -5.20
N GLN A 121 -10.15 1.83 -6.28
CA GLN A 121 -11.12 0.78 -6.64
C GLN A 121 -11.27 -0.29 -5.56
N VAL A 122 -10.14 -0.71 -4.95
CA VAL A 122 -10.15 -1.63 -3.80
C VAL A 122 -10.87 -0.99 -2.61
N MET A 123 -10.61 0.29 -2.33
CA MET A 123 -11.25 1.04 -1.26
C MET A 123 -12.77 0.97 -1.39
N HIS A 124 -13.32 1.34 -2.55
CA HIS A 124 -14.77 1.32 -2.77
C HIS A 124 -15.36 -0.08 -2.73
N LYS A 125 -14.71 -1.05 -3.37
CA LYS A 125 -15.24 -2.42 -3.46
C LYS A 125 -15.31 -3.10 -2.10
N TYR A 126 -14.28 -2.91 -1.27
CA TYR A 126 -14.12 -3.60 0.01
C TYR A 126 -14.32 -2.68 1.22
N GLN A 127 -14.97 -1.53 1.04
CA GLN A 127 -15.15 -0.51 2.08
C GLN A 127 -15.81 -1.02 3.37
N SER A 128 -16.56 -2.12 3.33
CA SER A 128 -17.19 -2.72 4.52
C SER A 128 -16.32 -3.78 5.20
N ASP A 129 -15.24 -4.26 4.56
CA ASP A 129 -14.33 -5.26 5.13
C ASP A 129 -13.17 -4.56 5.86
N SER A 130 -13.25 -4.55 7.20
CA SER A 130 -12.25 -3.90 8.06
C SER A 130 -10.84 -4.45 7.87
N ARG A 131 -10.69 -5.75 7.56
CA ARG A 131 -9.37 -6.36 7.34
C ARG A 131 -8.75 -5.88 6.04
N VAL A 132 -9.53 -5.77 4.96
CA VAL A 132 -9.03 -5.24 3.70
C VAL A 132 -8.69 -3.76 3.85
N MET A 133 -9.57 -2.98 4.50
CA MET A 133 -9.35 -1.55 4.75
C MET A 133 -8.12 -1.27 5.61
N GLU A 134 -7.84 -2.08 6.62
CA GLU A 134 -6.60 -2.02 7.42
C GLU A 134 -5.35 -2.22 6.54
N ARG A 135 -5.38 -3.22 5.65
CA ARG A 135 -4.25 -3.57 4.77
C ARG A 135 -4.03 -2.53 3.68
N LEU A 136 -5.12 -1.98 3.16
CA LEU A 136 -5.11 -0.87 2.21
C LEU A 136 -4.51 0.38 2.85
N SER A 137 -5.02 0.78 4.01
CA SER A 137 -4.51 1.93 4.77
C SER A 137 -3.03 1.76 5.14
N ARG A 138 -2.62 0.54 5.47
CA ARG A 138 -1.21 0.18 5.70
C ARG A 138 -0.34 0.35 4.45
N ALA A 139 -0.81 -0.06 3.28
CA ALA A 139 -0.08 0.10 2.02
C ALA A 139 0.09 1.58 1.67
N ILE A 140 -0.99 2.36 1.74
CA ILE A 140 -0.96 3.81 1.51
C ILE A 140 -0.03 4.49 2.52
N ARG A 141 -0.11 4.13 3.80
CA ARG A 141 0.78 4.67 4.84
C ARG A 141 2.26 4.46 4.48
N PHE A 142 2.67 3.27 4.06
CA PHE A 142 4.07 3.05 3.69
C PHE A 142 4.47 3.83 2.44
N ALA A 143 3.58 3.97 1.46
CA ALA A 143 3.85 4.82 0.30
C ALA A 143 4.05 6.28 0.70
N LEU A 144 3.18 6.82 1.55
CA LEU A 144 3.29 8.19 2.09
C LEU A 144 4.60 8.38 2.86
N ARG A 145 4.95 7.45 3.75
CA ARG A 145 6.24 7.51 4.49
C ARG A 145 7.47 7.40 3.59
N CYS A 146 7.38 6.61 2.53
CA CYS A 146 8.47 6.45 1.56
C CYS A 146 8.70 7.73 0.75
N ILE A 147 7.63 8.41 0.36
CA ILE A 147 7.68 9.53 -0.59
C ILE A 147 7.68 10.90 0.11
N GLY A 148 7.12 10.99 1.31
CA GLY A 148 6.97 12.20 2.11
C GLY A 148 6.17 13.29 1.39
N ARG A 149 6.62 14.55 1.52
CA ARG A 149 6.02 15.74 0.89
C ARG A 149 5.73 15.61 -0.61
N HIS A 150 6.51 14.80 -1.33
CA HIS A 150 6.33 14.62 -2.77
C HIS A 150 5.03 13.86 -3.12
N ALA A 151 4.35 13.26 -2.13
CA ALA A 151 3.05 12.61 -2.31
C ALA A 151 1.87 13.61 -2.32
N ALA A 152 2.12 14.92 -2.17
CA ALA A 152 1.09 15.96 -2.24
C ALA A 152 0.08 15.82 -3.41
N PRO A 153 0.45 15.39 -4.63
CA PRO A 153 -0.50 15.28 -5.74
C PRO A 153 -1.67 14.31 -5.52
N ILE A 154 -1.55 13.33 -4.62
CA ILE A 154 -2.65 12.38 -4.34
C ILE A 154 -3.56 12.83 -3.18
N LEU A 155 -3.18 13.88 -2.44
CA LEU A 155 -3.83 14.23 -1.19
C LEU A 155 -5.30 14.59 -1.37
N GLU A 156 -5.62 15.44 -2.35
CA GLU A 156 -6.98 15.93 -2.56
C GLU A 156 -7.96 14.78 -2.76
N GLU A 157 -7.67 13.87 -3.69
CA GLU A 157 -8.53 12.73 -3.97
C GLU A 157 -8.54 11.73 -2.81
N LEU A 158 -7.37 11.43 -2.21
CA LEU A 158 -7.30 10.52 -1.07
C LEU A 158 -8.12 11.03 0.13
N ALA A 159 -8.02 12.32 0.45
CA ALA A 159 -8.79 12.93 1.53
C ALA A 159 -10.30 12.85 1.25
N HIS A 160 -10.72 13.09 0.01
CA HIS A 160 -12.11 12.96 -0.40
C HIS A 160 -12.64 11.52 -0.21
N GLU A 161 -11.91 10.52 -0.72
CA GLU A 161 -12.33 9.12 -0.60
C GLU A 161 -12.33 8.63 0.85
N MET A 162 -11.33 9.03 1.65
CA MET A 162 -11.28 8.70 3.08
C MET A 162 -12.49 9.26 3.84
N ALA A 163 -12.87 10.51 3.57
CA ALA A 163 -14.03 11.14 4.21
C ALA A 163 -15.33 10.42 3.82
N ALA A 164 -15.51 10.11 2.53
CA ALA A 164 -16.70 9.42 2.03
C ALA A 164 -16.84 8.01 2.65
N VAL A 165 -15.74 7.25 2.70
CA VAL A 165 -15.74 5.90 3.27
C VAL A 165 -15.96 5.95 4.78
N TYR A 166 -15.32 6.87 5.50
CA TYR A 166 -15.46 6.95 6.95
C TYR A 166 -16.89 7.32 7.39
N ALA A 167 -17.58 8.15 6.60
CA ALA A 167 -18.98 8.48 6.82
C ALA A 167 -19.90 7.25 6.70
N ALA A 168 -19.59 6.30 5.82
CA ALA A 168 -20.33 5.05 5.67
C ALA A 168 -19.86 3.96 6.66
N HIS A 169 -18.56 3.91 6.95
CA HIS A 169 -17.89 2.88 7.72
C HIS A 169 -16.77 3.47 8.58
N SER A 170 -16.99 3.56 9.90
CA SER A 170 -16.08 4.21 10.84
C SER A 170 -14.84 3.36 11.19
N HIS A 171 -14.03 3.00 10.19
CA HIS A 171 -12.77 2.26 10.39
C HIS A 171 -11.72 3.15 11.04
N SER A 172 -11.23 2.76 12.23
CA SER A 172 -10.20 3.52 12.96
C SER A 172 -8.92 3.73 12.16
N CYS A 173 -8.56 2.78 11.30
CA CYS A 173 -7.39 2.84 10.43
C CYS A 173 -7.36 4.06 9.49
N LEU A 174 -8.53 4.64 9.17
CA LEU A 174 -8.61 5.88 8.40
C LEU A 174 -8.24 7.12 9.24
N LEU A 175 -8.54 7.12 10.55
CA LEU A 175 -8.06 8.15 11.48
C LEU A 175 -6.53 8.06 11.60
N TYR A 176 -5.99 6.86 11.69
CA TYR A 176 -4.54 6.68 11.71
C TYR A 176 -3.90 7.14 10.41
N LEU A 177 -4.48 6.78 9.25
CA LEU A 177 -3.98 7.23 7.95
C LEU A 177 -4.02 8.77 7.83
N ALA A 178 -5.08 9.41 8.33
CA ALA A 178 -5.16 10.87 8.38
C ALA A 178 -4.02 11.47 9.20
N SER A 179 -3.63 10.81 10.29
CA SER A 179 -2.50 11.27 11.12
C SER A 179 -1.18 11.25 10.35
N ILE A 180 -1.01 10.29 9.42
CA ILE A 180 0.17 10.18 8.56
C ILE A 180 0.16 11.28 7.50
N LEU A 181 -1.00 11.59 6.92
CA LEU A 181 -1.13 12.68 5.96
C LEU A 181 -0.77 14.02 6.60
N VAL A 182 -1.21 14.27 7.83
CA VAL A 182 -0.80 15.45 8.60
C VAL A 182 0.71 15.44 8.81
N ASP A 183 1.28 14.33 9.30
CA ASP A 183 2.73 14.20 9.58
C ASP A 183 3.61 14.51 8.35
N GLU A 184 3.24 13.97 7.19
CA GLU A 184 4.07 14.03 5.98
C GLU A 184 3.84 15.29 5.14
N LEU A 185 2.64 15.89 5.21
CA LEU A 185 2.21 16.95 4.28
C LEU A 185 1.88 18.29 4.95
N TYR A 186 1.98 18.43 6.29
CA TYR A 186 1.66 19.71 6.96
C TYR A 186 2.52 20.89 6.50
N GLN A 187 3.76 20.63 6.05
CA GLN A 187 4.67 21.67 5.59
C GLN A 187 4.35 22.17 4.17
N GLU A 188 3.46 21.49 3.44
CA GLU A 188 3.09 21.84 2.07
C GLU A 188 1.86 22.78 2.09
N PRO A 189 2.00 24.08 1.80
CA PRO A 189 0.90 25.03 1.94
C PRO A 189 -0.31 24.69 1.07
N ALA A 190 -0.07 24.15 -0.12
CA ALA A 190 -1.11 23.68 -1.04
C ALA A 190 -1.96 22.53 -0.45
N CYS A 191 -1.42 21.78 0.51
CA CYS A 191 -2.09 20.66 1.16
C CYS A 191 -3.01 21.07 2.32
N THR A 192 -2.81 22.28 2.88
CA THR A 192 -3.41 22.71 4.14
C THR A 192 -4.94 22.64 4.10
N GLN A 193 -5.57 23.14 3.04
CA GLN A 193 -7.04 23.12 2.91
C GLN A 193 -7.62 21.71 2.90
N TYR A 194 -6.94 20.75 2.26
CA TYR A 194 -7.40 19.36 2.15
C TYR A 194 -7.23 18.62 3.47
N LEU A 195 -6.13 18.86 4.20
CA LEU A 195 -5.91 18.31 5.54
C LEU A 195 -6.97 18.82 6.52
N ILE A 196 -7.25 20.13 6.53
CA ILE A 196 -8.30 20.71 7.38
C ILE A 196 -9.67 20.13 7.03
N GLY A 197 -10.02 20.07 5.74
CA GLY A 197 -11.29 19.50 5.29
C GLY A 197 -11.45 18.02 5.68
N LEU A 198 -10.37 17.23 5.60
CA LEU A 198 -10.36 15.83 6.05
C LEU A 198 -10.63 15.73 7.56
N LEU A 199 -9.92 16.52 8.38
CA LEU A 199 -10.13 16.53 9.83
C LEU A 199 -11.57 16.93 10.20
N GLN A 200 -12.12 17.95 9.55
CA GLN A 200 -13.50 18.39 9.75
C GLN A 200 -14.53 17.33 9.35
N SER A 201 -14.17 16.43 8.43
CA SER A 201 -15.04 15.33 7.99
C SER A 201 -14.96 14.11 8.91
N LEU A 202 -13.77 13.78 9.42
CA LEU A 202 -13.55 12.58 10.24
C LEU A 202 -13.92 12.78 11.72
N MET A 203 -13.58 13.94 12.30
CA MET A 203 -13.71 14.18 13.74
C MET A 203 -15.16 14.06 14.26
N PRO A 204 -16.19 14.64 13.60
CA PRO A 204 -17.57 14.51 14.07
C PRO A 204 -18.02 13.05 14.18
N GLY A 205 -17.76 12.23 13.14
CA GLY A 205 -18.12 10.81 13.15
C GLY A 205 -17.40 10.01 14.23
N ALA A 206 -16.12 10.33 14.50
CA ALA A 206 -15.37 9.72 15.59
C ALA A 206 -15.97 10.09 16.96
N PHE A 207 -16.31 11.36 17.19
CA PHE A 207 -16.92 11.80 18.45
C PHE A 207 -18.31 11.19 18.65
N ASP A 208 -19.16 11.18 17.62
CA ASP A 208 -20.49 10.58 17.68
C ASP A 208 -20.42 9.09 18.02
N LEU A 209 -19.42 8.37 17.48
CA LEU A 209 -19.20 6.96 17.80
C LEU A 209 -18.81 6.77 19.28
N LEU A 210 -17.89 7.61 19.79
CA LEU A 210 -17.35 7.50 21.15
C LEU A 210 -18.31 8.01 22.23
N GLN A 211 -19.25 8.89 21.89
CA GLN A 211 -20.28 9.41 22.80
C GLN A 211 -21.45 8.44 23.04
N LYS A 212 -21.57 7.36 22.25
CA LYS A 212 -22.56 6.31 22.47
C LYS A 212 -22.37 5.66 23.86
N PRO A 213 -23.42 5.05 24.44
CA PRO A 213 -23.27 4.26 25.67
C PRO A 213 -22.16 3.22 25.50
N ASN A 214 -21.19 3.19 26.44
CA ASN A 214 -19.98 2.36 26.36
C ASN A 214 -19.05 2.62 25.15
N GLY A 215 -19.23 3.71 24.40
CA GLY A 215 -18.51 3.98 23.14
C GLY A 215 -16.99 3.94 23.27
N LEU A 216 -16.42 4.54 24.33
CA LEU A 216 -14.99 4.49 24.62
C LEU A 216 -14.46 3.06 24.89
N ARG A 217 -15.27 2.23 25.55
CA ARG A 217 -14.92 0.85 25.89
C ARG A 217 -15.04 -0.07 24.67
N ASP A 218 -16.06 0.17 23.85
CA ASP A 218 -16.40 -0.69 22.72
C ASP A 218 -15.56 -0.36 21.47
N ASN A 219 -14.95 0.82 21.42
CA ASN A 219 -14.14 1.28 20.27
C ASN A 219 -12.73 1.74 20.70
N PRO A 220 -11.93 0.90 21.37
CA PRO A 220 -10.61 1.28 21.88
C PRO A 220 -9.62 1.67 20.75
N ASP A 221 -9.71 1.02 19.59
CA ASP A 221 -8.85 1.34 18.44
C ASP A 221 -9.15 2.73 17.88
N THR A 222 -10.43 3.13 17.81
CA THR A 222 -10.84 4.48 17.44
C THR A 222 -10.29 5.52 18.42
N VAL A 223 -10.28 5.21 19.72
CA VAL A 223 -9.69 6.09 20.73
C VAL A 223 -8.19 6.26 20.49
N ASP A 224 -7.42 5.18 20.33
CA ASP A 224 -5.97 5.26 20.08
C ASP A 224 -5.66 6.05 18.80
N ASP A 225 -6.34 5.73 17.70
CA ASP A 225 -6.09 6.35 16.40
C ASP A 225 -6.55 7.83 16.36
N LEU A 226 -7.62 8.19 17.06
CA LEU A 226 -8.03 9.59 17.22
C LEU A 226 -6.99 10.39 18.01
N PHE A 227 -6.47 9.86 19.11
CA PHE A 227 -5.42 10.55 19.86
C PHE A 227 -4.11 10.65 19.06
N ARG A 228 -3.74 9.62 18.29
CA ARG A 228 -2.61 9.69 17.34
C ARG A 228 -2.77 10.79 16.31
N LEU A 229 -4.00 11.03 15.83
CA LEU A 229 -4.33 12.11 14.93
C LEU A 229 -4.19 13.47 15.61
N CYS A 230 -4.77 13.64 16.80
CA CYS A 230 -4.69 14.88 17.56
C CYS A 230 -3.24 15.25 17.90
N ILE A 231 -2.42 14.30 18.37
CA ILE A 231 -1.01 14.55 18.74
C ILE A 231 -0.19 15.09 17.56
N ARG A 232 -0.51 14.68 16.33
CA ARG A 232 0.19 15.15 15.11
C ARG A 232 -0.36 16.45 14.55
N SER A 233 -1.54 16.87 15.01
CA SER A 233 -2.23 18.07 14.53
C SER A 233 -1.99 19.31 15.41
N VAL A 234 -1.23 19.14 16.50
CA VAL A 234 -0.84 20.19 17.48
C VAL A 234 0.64 20.50 17.29
#